data_AF-A0A672SV01-F1
#
_entry.id   AF-A0A672SV01-F1
#
_cell.length_a   1.000
_cell.length_b   1.000
_cell.length_c   1.000
_cell.angle_alpha   90.00
_cell.angle_beta   90.00
_cell.angle_gamma   90.00
#
_symmetry.space_group_name_H-M   'P 1'
#
loop_
_entity.id
_entity.type
_entity.pdbx_description
1 polymer ?
#
loop_
_entity_poly.entity_id
_entity_poly.type
_entity_poly.pdbx_seq_one_letter_code
_entity_poly.pdbx_strand_id
1 'polypeptide(L)'
;MFLDNLQFSLVKVTVQSIHVFCCVAPRSSLFIVLCKNEKACDASFLHVLEVSAPSLYCLCLPQIRVKPDHTGVVTDGVKHSMNPFCEIAVEEAVKLKEKKLVKEVVAVSCGPQQVQETIRTALAMGADRGIHVEVSGKDYETLGPLQVSKILAALAKKEQADLIILGKQAIDDDCNQTGQMTAALLDWPQGTFASEVSIEADKLKVVREVDGGLETIKIKLPAVVTADLRLNTPRYATLPNIMKAKKKKIENVKPADLGVDVSSRLEVLKVDEPPQRQAGVKVETVNDLVGKLKEAGRI
;
A
#
# COMPACT_ATOMS: atom_id res chain seq x y z
N MET A 1 38.21 7.30 21.83
CA MET A 1 37.88 8.66 22.27
C MET A 1 37.46 9.47 21.04
N PHE A 2 36.33 9.13 20.43
CA PHE A 2 35.69 9.84 19.31
C PHE A 2 34.24 9.33 19.21
N LEU A 3 33.53 9.50 20.32
CA LEU A 3 32.08 9.50 20.42
C LEU A 3 31.79 10.88 21.00
N ASP A 4 31.25 11.77 20.18
CA ASP A 4 30.52 13.00 20.56
C ASP A 4 30.50 13.92 19.34
N ASN A 5 29.44 13.78 18.52
CA ASN A 5 28.82 14.86 17.73
C ASN A 5 27.66 14.28 16.91
N LEU A 6 26.60 13.85 17.62
CA LEU A 6 25.29 13.61 17.06
C LEU A 6 24.56 14.95 16.94
N GLN A 7 24.61 15.58 15.77
CA GLN A 7 23.61 16.58 15.41
C GLN A 7 22.34 15.83 14.98
N PHE A 8 21.35 15.78 15.88
CA PHE A 8 20.00 15.38 15.55
C PHE A 8 19.38 16.42 14.60
N SER A 9 19.42 16.16 13.31
CA SER A 9 18.58 16.87 12.34
C SER A 9 17.14 16.42 12.53
N LEU A 10 16.30 17.33 13.05
CA LEU A 10 14.84 17.18 13.13
C LEU A 10 14.26 16.94 11.73
N VAL A 11 14.04 15.68 11.39
CA VAL A 11 13.20 15.29 10.26
C VAL A 11 11.75 15.46 10.72
N LYS A 12 11.06 16.49 10.20
CA LYS A 12 9.61 16.63 10.36
C LYS A 12 8.93 15.50 9.59
N VAL A 13 8.62 14.41 10.26
CA VAL A 13 7.76 13.35 9.72
C VAL A 13 6.35 13.64 10.22
N THR A 14 5.48 14.08 9.31
CA THR A 14 4.04 14.18 9.55
C THR A 14 3.49 12.76 9.47
N VAL A 15 3.08 12.17 10.59
CA VAL A 15 2.44 10.84 10.62
C VAL A 15 1.02 11.01 11.14
N GLN A 16 0.03 10.63 10.32
CA GLN A 16 -1.38 10.53 10.71
C GLN A 16 -1.80 9.06 10.67
N SER A 17 -2.57 8.65 11.67
CA SER A 17 -2.92 7.28 12.02
C SER A 17 -3.75 6.53 10.96
N ILE A 18 -3.90 5.20 11.03
CA ILE A 18 -3.10 4.12 10.40
C ILE A 18 -4.09 3.11 9.86
N HIS A 19 -4.19 2.85 8.56
CA HIS A 19 -4.85 1.63 8.04
C HIS A 19 -3.95 0.94 7.00
N VAL A 20 -3.06 0.06 7.45
CA VAL A 20 -2.23 -0.74 6.55
C VAL A 20 -2.90 -2.07 6.22
N PHE A 21 -3.35 -2.18 4.98
CA PHE A 21 -3.74 -3.44 4.34
C PHE A 21 -2.53 -4.14 3.74
N CYS A 22 -2.39 -5.43 3.99
CA CYS A 22 -1.39 -6.27 3.37
C CYS A 22 -1.97 -7.67 3.16
N CYS A 23 -1.96 -8.20 1.95
CA CYS A 23 -2.44 -9.56 1.72
C CYS A 23 -1.37 -10.62 2.09
N VAL A 24 -1.66 -11.58 3.00
CA VAL A 24 -0.78 -12.69 3.47
C VAL A 24 -1.63 -13.93 3.81
N ALA A 25 -1.28 -15.13 3.31
CA ALA A 25 -2.16 -16.32 3.17
C ALA A 25 -1.69 -17.67 3.78
N PRO A 26 -2.50 -18.46 4.56
CA PRO A 26 -2.04 -19.71 5.21
C PRO A 26 -2.72 -21.01 4.79
N ARG A 27 -1.94 -22.03 4.46
CA ARG A 27 -2.37 -23.37 4.02
C ARG A 27 -3.28 -24.20 4.94
N SER A 28 -4.26 -24.85 4.32
CA SER A 28 -4.45 -26.31 4.44
C SER A 28 -5.07 -26.82 3.12
N SER A 29 -4.57 -27.94 2.58
CA SER A 29 -4.80 -28.44 1.20
C SER A 29 -4.21 -27.57 0.06
N LEU A 30 -2.89 -27.74 -0.16
CA LEU A 30 -2.14 -27.59 -1.43
C LEU A 30 -1.83 -26.16 -1.95
N PHE A 31 -1.08 -25.26 -1.29
CA PHE A 31 -0.78 -23.91 -1.85
C PHE A 31 0.72 -23.57 -1.84
N ILE A 32 1.48 -23.99 -2.86
CA ILE A 32 2.73 -23.35 -3.32
C ILE A 32 2.51 -23.17 -4.83
N VAL A 33 3.04 -22.12 -5.43
CA VAL A 33 3.39 -22.18 -6.85
C VAL A 33 4.52 -23.20 -6.98
N LEU A 34 4.16 -24.49 -7.06
CA LEU A 34 5.10 -25.55 -7.38
C LEU A 34 5.23 -25.47 -8.90
N CYS A 35 6.24 -24.72 -9.34
CA CYS A 35 6.74 -24.85 -10.69
C CYS A 35 7.43 -26.21 -10.81
N LYS A 36 6.67 -27.27 -11.12
CA LYS A 36 7.26 -28.46 -11.75
C LYS A 36 7.18 -28.23 -13.25
N ASN A 37 8.35 -27.85 -13.77
CA ASN A 37 8.62 -27.60 -15.17
C ASN A 37 8.34 -28.87 -15.98
N GLU A 38 7.42 -28.81 -16.94
CA GLU A 38 7.49 -29.65 -18.15
C GLU A 38 6.63 -29.06 -19.27
N LYS A 39 7.32 -28.72 -20.36
CA LYS A 39 6.87 -28.54 -21.76
C LYS A 39 6.24 -27.19 -22.17
N ALA A 40 7.11 -26.43 -22.84
CA ALA A 40 6.93 -25.67 -24.07
C ALA A 40 5.51 -25.49 -24.64
N CYS A 41 5.19 -24.26 -25.03
CA CYS A 41 4.76 -23.95 -26.41
C CYS A 41 4.82 -22.43 -26.67
N ASP A 42 5.42 -22.10 -27.81
CA ASP A 42 5.46 -20.78 -28.45
C ASP A 42 4.05 -20.28 -28.82
N ALA A 43 3.86 -18.96 -28.81
CA ALA A 43 3.24 -18.22 -29.93
C ALA A 43 3.24 -16.70 -29.65
N SER A 44 4.00 -16.01 -30.48
CA SER A 44 3.81 -14.62 -30.91
C SER A 44 2.35 -14.26 -31.21
N PHE A 45 1.91 -13.04 -30.89
CA PHE A 45 1.15 -12.20 -31.83
C PHE A 45 1.10 -10.73 -31.39
N LEU A 46 1.47 -9.86 -32.32
CA LEU A 46 1.39 -8.40 -32.32
C LEU A 46 -0.05 -7.94 -32.60
N HIS A 47 -0.42 -6.74 -32.09
CA HIS A 47 -1.28 -5.68 -32.67
C HIS A 47 -2.04 -4.95 -31.53
N VAL A 48 -1.78 -3.67 -31.19
CA VAL A 48 -1.97 -2.38 -31.92
C VAL A 48 -3.35 -1.75 -31.66
N LEU A 49 -3.33 -0.47 -31.25
CA LEU A 49 -4.42 0.55 -31.24
C LEU A 49 -5.55 0.32 -30.21
N GLU A 50 -6.15 1.28 -29.52
CA GLU A 50 -6.11 2.75 -29.41
C GLU A 50 -7.17 3.10 -28.31
N VAL A 51 -7.35 4.39 -28.01
CA VAL A 51 -8.59 5.00 -27.45
C VAL A 51 -8.59 5.39 -25.96
N SER A 52 -8.24 6.67 -25.80
CA SER A 52 -8.95 7.72 -25.03
C SER A 52 -8.99 7.72 -23.49
N ALA A 53 -8.32 8.72 -22.91
CA ALA A 53 -8.81 9.49 -21.76
C ALA A 53 -10.26 9.97 -22.01
N PRO A 54 -11.11 10.30 -21.01
CA PRO A 54 -10.77 10.79 -19.66
C PRO A 54 -11.67 10.24 -18.51
N SER A 55 -11.11 9.99 -17.33
CA SER A 55 -11.92 9.99 -16.09
C SER A 55 -11.07 10.37 -14.89
N LEU A 56 -10.72 11.66 -14.89
CA LEU A 56 -10.24 12.41 -13.75
C LEU A 56 -11.39 12.53 -12.73
N TYR A 57 -11.64 11.49 -11.93
CA TYR A 57 -12.53 11.55 -10.77
C TYR A 57 -11.98 10.68 -9.64
N CYS A 58 -10.90 11.17 -9.01
CA CYS A 58 -10.52 10.75 -7.66
C CYS A 58 -11.10 11.79 -6.70
N LEU A 59 -12.40 11.67 -6.41
CA LEU A 59 -13.15 12.58 -5.53
C LEU A 59 -13.54 11.80 -4.27
N CYS A 60 -12.64 11.82 -3.29
CA CYS A 60 -12.94 11.82 -1.84
C CYS A 60 -11.64 12.01 -1.04
N LEU A 61 -10.95 13.13 -1.23
CA LEU A 61 -10.22 13.72 -0.11
C LEU A 61 -11.23 14.63 0.60
N PRO A 62 -11.89 14.20 1.69
CA PRO A 62 -12.51 15.19 2.57
C PRO A 62 -11.42 16.19 2.95
N GLN A 63 -11.74 17.48 3.02
CA GLN A 63 -10.82 18.45 3.60
C GLN A 63 -10.48 17.97 5.02
N ILE A 64 -9.28 17.43 5.19
CA ILE A 64 -8.79 16.92 6.47
C ILE A 64 -8.62 18.12 7.38
N ARG A 65 -9.19 18.05 8.57
CA ARG A 65 -9.10 19.09 9.59
C ARG A 65 -8.15 18.63 10.69
N VAL A 66 -7.23 19.51 11.05
CA VAL A 66 -6.39 19.29 12.23
C VAL A 66 -7.24 19.53 13.48
N LYS A 67 -7.05 18.73 14.51
CA LYS A 67 -7.71 18.94 15.79
C LYS A 67 -7.24 20.27 16.40
N PRO A 68 -8.11 21.03 17.08
CA PRO A 68 -7.70 22.26 17.76
C PRO A 68 -6.63 22.07 18.84
N ASP A 69 -6.48 20.85 19.35
CA ASP A 69 -5.47 20.48 20.35
C ASP A 69 -4.09 20.14 19.76
N HIS A 70 -3.95 20.18 18.42
CA HIS A 70 -2.72 19.84 17.69
C HIS A 70 -2.20 18.41 17.94
N THR A 71 -3.04 17.51 18.45
CA THR A 71 -2.64 16.12 18.74
C THR A 71 -2.72 15.22 17.51
N GLY A 72 -3.48 15.63 16.48
CA GLY A 72 -3.71 14.82 15.29
C GLY A 72 -4.80 15.39 14.40
N VAL A 73 -5.37 14.53 13.56
CA VAL A 73 -6.49 14.88 12.67
C VAL A 73 -7.82 14.37 13.18
N VAL A 74 -8.89 15.04 12.77
CA VAL A 74 -10.26 14.63 13.11
C VAL A 74 -10.63 13.41 12.27
N THR A 75 -10.80 12.26 12.92
CA THR A 75 -11.20 10.99 12.29
C THR A 75 -12.68 10.67 12.48
N ASP A 76 -13.34 11.35 13.42
CA ASP A 76 -14.73 11.11 13.79
C ASP A 76 -15.69 11.70 12.74
N GLY A 77 -16.65 10.89 12.29
CA GLY A 77 -17.63 11.30 11.27
C GLY A 77 -17.05 11.43 9.86
N VAL A 78 -15.76 11.14 9.66
CA VAL A 78 -15.14 11.07 8.33
C VAL A 78 -15.36 9.69 7.73
N LYS A 79 -15.69 9.65 6.44
CA LYS A 79 -15.85 8.39 5.72
C LYS A 79 -14.47 7.78 5.45
N HIS A 80 -14.25 6.58 6.00
CA HIS A 80 -13.06 5.78 5.73
C HIS A 80 -13.27 4.86 4.52
N SER A 81 -12.22 4.65 3.73
CA SER A 81 -12.21 3.74 2.58
C SER A 81 -10.89 2.98 2.49
N MET A 82 -10.84 1.97 1.63
CA MET A 82 -9.58 1.29 1.35
C MET A 82 -8.58 2.28 0.73
N ASN A 83 -7.31 2.15 1.10
CA ASN A 83 -6.24 2.90 0.46
C ASN A 83 -6.19 2.55 -1.05
N PRO A 84 -6.19 3.53 -1.97
CA PRO A 84 -6.15 3.27 -3.41
C PRO A 84 -5.00 2.36 -3.86
N PHE A 85 -3.81 2.50 -3.26
CA PHE A 85 -2.68 1.63 -3.58
C PHE A 85 -2.91 0.18 -3.13
N CYS A 86 -3.65 -0.04 -2.04
CA CYS A 86 -4.02 -1.36 -1.58
C CYS A 86 -5.10 -1.99 -2.47
N GLU A 87 -6.02 -1.21 -3.05
CA GLU A 87 -6.99 -1.72 -4.04
C GLU A 87 -6.29 -2.30 -5.27
N ILE A 88 -5.25 -1.61 -5.76
CA ILE A 88 -4.41 -2.04 -6.88
C ILE A 88 -3.63 -3.32 -6.53
N ALA A 89 -3.09 -3.40 -5.32
CA ALA A 89 -2.41 -4.60 -4.84
C ALA A 89 -3.35 -5.82 -4.78
N VAL A 90 -4.59 -5.62 -4.31
CA VAL A 90 -5.62 -6.67 -4.28
C VAL A 90 -6.02 -7.08 -5.70
N GLU A 91 -6.22 -6.13 -6.61
CA GLU A 91 -6.55 -6.42 -8.01
C GLU A 91 -5.45 -7.24 -8.67
N GLU A 92 -4.17 -6.90 -8.47
CA GLU A 92 -3.08 -7.67 -9.06
C GLU A 92 -3.04 -9.10 -8.53
N ALA A 93 -3.20 -9.27 -7.21
CA ALA A 93 -3.28 -10.59 -6.61
C ALA A 93 -4.43 -11.42 -7.20
N VAL A 94 -5.59 -10.79 -7.43
CA VAL A 94 -6.76 -11.45 -8.05
C VAL A 94 -6.49 -11.78 -9.53
N LYS A 95 -5.86 -10.90 -10.30
CA LYS A 95 -5.47 -11.18 -11.70
C LYS A 95 -4.50 -12.35 -11.80
N LEU A 96 -3.51 -12.42 -10.90
CA LEU A 96 -2.60 -13.56 -10.84
C LEU A 96 -3.34 -14.87 -10.48
N LYS A 97 -4.39 -14.78 -9.66
CA LYS A 97 -5.27 -15.91 -9.36
C LYS A 97 -6.09 -16.36 -10.56
N GLU A 98 -6.65 -15.42 -11.33
CA GLU A 98 -7.41 -15.71 -12.56
C GLU A 98 -6.54 -16.36 -13.64
N LYS A 99 -5.27 -15.94 -13.75
CA LYS A 99 -4.26 -16.58 -14.61
C LYS A 99 -3.79 -17.95 -14.10
N LYS A 100 -4.32 -18.42 -12.97
CA LYS A 100 -3.93 -19.68 -12.28
C LYS A 100 -2.45 -19.73 -11.87
N LEU A 101 -1.81 -18.57 -11.76
CA LEU A 101 -0.43 -18.46 -11.29
C LEU A 101 -0.38 -18.44 -9.77
N VAL A 102 -1.38 -17.83 -9.13
CA VAL A 102 -1.55 -17.84 -7.67
C VAL A 102 -2.75 -18.71 -7.35
N LYS A 103 -2.60 -19.55 -6.33
CA LYS A 103 -3.71 -20.43 -5.96
C LYS A 103 -4.66 -19.69 -5.00
N GLU A 104 -4.17 -18.96 -3.99
CA GLU A 104 -4.98 -18.29 -2.96
C GLU A 104 -4.46 -16.90 -2.65
N VAL A 105 -5.41 -16.01 -2.41
CA VAL A 105 -5.17 -14.63 -1.97
C VAL A 105 -5.82 -14.45 -0.61
N VAL A 106 -5.04 -14.01 0.38
CA VAL A 106 -5.58 -13.70 1.71
C VAL A 106 -5.29 -12.26 2.02
N ALA A 107 -6.30 -11.52 2.47
CA ALA A 107 -6.19 -10.11 2.80
C ALA A 107 -5.96 -9.94 4.31
N VAL A 108 -4.85 -9.32 4.71
CA VAL A 108 -4.59 -8.94 6.10
C VAL A 108 -4.77 -7.44 6.26
N SER A 109 -5.25 -7.04 7.43
CA SER A 109 -5.13 -5.65 7.85
C SER A 109 -4.99 -5.54 9.36
N CYS A 110 -4.29 -4.50 9.80
CA CYS A 110 -3.96 -4.27 11.20
C CYS A 110 -4.67 -3.00 11.69
N GLY A 111 -5.39 -3.09 12.79
CA GLY A 111 -6.05 -1.93 13.40
C GLY A 111 -7.28 -2.29 14.23
N PRO A 112 -8.19 -1.34 14.47
CA PRO A 112 -9.36 -1.55 15.30
C PRO A 112 -10.43 -2.32 14.52
N GLN A 113 -11.50 -2.72 15.20
CA GLN A 113 -12.53 -3.59 14.65
C GLN A 113 -13.18 -3.08 13.34
N GLN A 114 -13.21 -1.76 13.11
CA GLN A 114 -13.70 -1.12 11.89
C GLN A 114 -12.97 -1.61 10.63
N VAL A 115 -11.71 -2.00 10.75
CA VAL A 115 -10.87 -2.53 9.66
C VAL A 115 -11.49 -3.77 8.98
N GLN A 116 -12.32 -4.52 9.69
CA GLN A 116 -13.02 -5.68 9.12
C GLN A 116 -13.91 -5.30 7.93
N GLU A 117 -14.45 -4.09 7.88
CA GLU A 117 -15.25 -3.63 6.74
C GLU A 117 -14.39 -3.55 5.47
N THR A 118 -13.20 -3.00 5.59
CA THR A 118 -12.22 -2.93 4.51
C THR A 118 -11.76 -4.33 4.08
N ILE A 119 -11.65 -5.29 5.01
CA ILE A 119 -11.27 -6.68 4.68
C ILE A 119 -12.39 -7.31 3.85
N ARG A 120 -13.65 -7.04 4.21
CA ARG A 120 -14.81 -7.50 3.43
C ARG A 120 -14.82 -6.91 2.01
N THR A 121 -14.37 -5.67 1.82
CA THR A 121 -14.19 -5.10 0.48
C THR A 121 -13.16 -5.90 -0.33
N ALA A 122 -12.00 -6.21 0.24
CA ALA A 122 -10.98 -7.04 -0.43
C ALA A 122 -11.51 -8.46 -0.77
N LEU A 123 -12.26 -9.06 0.16
CA LEU A 123 -12.93 -10.35 -0.03
C LEU A 123 -14.00 -10.31 -1.13
N ALA A 124 -14.64 -9.15 -1.33
CA ALA A 124 -15.63 -8.93 -2.38
C ALA A 124 -14.98 -8.68 -3.75
N MET A 125 -13.77 -8.11 -3.79
CA MET A 125 -12.99 -7.96 -5.02
C MET A 125 -12.47 -9.30 -5.55
N GLY A 126 -12.12 -10.22 -4.65
CA GLY A 126 -11.70 -11.57 -5.05
C GLY A 126 -10.78 -12.31 -4.09
N ALA A 127 -10.42 -11.72 -2.93
CA ALA A 127 -9.64 -12.42 -1.93
C ALA A 127 -10.41 -13.62 -1.33
N ASP A 128 -9.71 -14.70 -1.00
CA ASP A 128 -10.30 -15.97 -0.54
C ASP A 128 -10.57 -15.95 0.96
N ARG A 129 -9.61 -15.46 1.76
CA ARG A 129 -9.73 -15.32 3.22
C ARG A 129 -9.21 -13.97 3.71
N GLY A 130 -9.59 -13.62 4.93
CA GLY A 130 -9.16 -12.39 5.60
C GLY A 130 -8.50 -12.69 6.94
N ILE A 131 -7.50 -11.91 7.32
CA ILE A 131 -6.90 -11.90 8.66
C ILE A 131 -6.97 -10.48 9.19
N HIS A 132 -7.57 -10.32 10.36
CA HIS A 132 -7.66 -9.07 11.07
C HIS A 132 -6.70 -9.14 12.26
N VAL A 133 -5.67 -8.31 12.23
CA VAL A 133 -4.77 -8.14 13.37
C VAL A 133 -5.33 -7.04 14.25
N GLU A 134 -5.95 -7.44 15.36
CA GLU A 134 -6.66 -6.52 16.24
C GLU A 134 -5.66 -5.71 17.08
N VAL A 135 -5.64 -4.40 16.83
CA VAL A 135 -4.88 -3.41 17.60
C VAL A 135 -5.82 -2.27 17.95
N SER A 136 -5.95 -1.94 19.23
CA SER A 136 -6.90 -0.92 19.69
C SER A 136 -6.30 0.00 20.75
N GLY A 137 -6.93 1.15 20.97
CA GLY A 137 -6.50 2.14 21.96
C GLY A 137 -5.16 2.80 21.59
N LYS A 138 -4.30 3.00 22.59
CA LYS A 138 -3.02 3.72 22.44
C LYS A 138 -2.04 3.02 21.50
N ASP A 139 -2.08 1.70 21.44
CA ASP A 139 -1.21 0.91 20.57
C ASP A 139 -1.59 1.10 19.09
N TYR A 140 -2.84 1.46 18.82
CA TYR A 140 -3.28 1.78 17.47
C TYR A 140 -2.86 3.18 17.06
N GLU A 141 -2.94 4.18 17.95
CA GLU A 141 -2.51 5.55 17.66
C GLU A 141 -1.01 5.64 17.34
N THR A 142 -0.22 4.76 17.94
CA THR A 142 1.24 4.69 17.78
C THR A 142 1.71 3.61 16.80
N LEU A 143 0.78 2.92 16.13
CA LEU A 143 1.11 1.88 15.17
C LEU A 143 1.86 2.52 14.00
N GLY A 144 3.00 1.99 13.60
CA GLY A 144 3.79 2.56 12.52
C GLY A 144 4.21 1.51 11.49
N PRO A 145 4.89 1.93 10.41
CA PRO A 145 5.43 1.02 9.40
C PRO A 145 6.31 -0.09 9.98
N LEU A 146 7.06 0.19 11.06
CA LEU A 146 7.91 -0.79 11.74
C LEU A 146 7.09 -1.90 12.41
N GLN A 147 6.04 -1.54 13.15
CA GLN A 147 5.19 -2.49 13.86
C GLN A 147 4.44 -3.35 12.85
N VAL A 148 3.86 -2.71 11.83
CA VAL A 148 3.16 -3.42 10.76
C VAL A 148 4.10 -4.36 10.03
N SER A 149 5.30 -3.93 9.63
CA SER A 149 6.25 -4.81 8.93
C SER A 149 6.67 -6.02 9.77
N LYS A 150 6.82 -5.90 11.10
CA LYS A 150 7.05 -7.05 11.99
C LYS A 150 5.86 -8.01 12.02
N ILE A 151 4.64 -7.50 12.13
CA ILE A 151 3.41 -8.29 12.09
C ILE A 151 3.32 -9.06 10.76
N LEU A 152 3.56 -8.37 9.64
CA LEU A 152 3.52 -8.96 8.32
C LEU A 152 4.62 -9.99 8.10
N ALA A 153 5.82 -9.76 8.62
CA ALA A 153 6.90 -10.74 8.58
C ALA A 153 6.57 -12.01 9.40
N ALA A 154 5.98 -11.85 10.60
CA ALA A 154 5.56 -12.98 11.42
C ALA A 154 4.43 -13.77 10.75
N LEU A 155 3.45 -13.08 10.16
CA LEU A 155 2.40 -13.70 9.36
C LEU A 155 2.99 -14.41 8.15
N ALA A 156 3.83 -13.77 7.34
CA ALA A 156 4.42 -14.39 6.16
C ALA A 156 5.11 -15.73 6.48
N LYS A 157 5.76 -15.84 7.65
CA LYS A 157 6.36 -17.07 8.16
C LYS A 157 5.32 -18.11 8.63
N LYS A 158 4.33 -17.71 9.43
CA LYS A 158 3.23 -18.61 9.90
C LYS A 158 2.47 -19.21 8.72
N GLU A 159 2.29 -18.38 7.70
CA GLU A 159 1.39 -18.60 6.58
C GLU A 159 2.12 -19.28 5.40
N GLN A 160 3.46 -19.22 5.39
CA GLN A 160 4.35 -19.70 4.33
C GLN A 160 4.04 -19.01 2.99
N ALA A 161 3.94 -17.68 3.01
CA ALA A 161 3.69 -16.90 1.81
C ALA A 161 4.91 -16.91 0.87
N ASP A 162 4.68 -17.00 -0.44
CA ASP A 162 5.74 -16.90 -1.45
C ASP A 162 5.87 -15.46 -2.03
N LEU A 163 4.80 -14.68 -1.97
CA LEU A 163 4.74 -13.34 -2.52
C LEU A 163 3.88 -12.46 -1.61
N ILE A 164 4.40 -11.29 -1.25
CA ILE A 164 3.66 -10.26 -0.52
C ILE A 164 3.49 -9.07 -1.45
N ILE A 165 2.24 -8.65 -1.68
CA ILE A 165 1.91 -7.47 -2.46
C ILE A 165 1.30 -6.43 -1.53
N LEU A 166 1.94 -5.26 -1.45
CA LEU A 166 1.48 -4.10 -0.70
C LEU A 166 1.22 -2.93 -1.64
N GLY A 167 0.51 -1.91 -1.15
CA GLY A 167 0.54 -0.59 -1.80
C GLY A 167 1.91 0.08 -1.63
N LYS A 168 2.25 0.98 -2.55
CA LYS A 168 3.44 1.85 -2.45
C LYS A 168 3.46 2.63 -1.13
N GLN A 169 2.43 3.44 -0.90
CA GLN A 169 2.30 4.25 0.30
C GLN A 169 0.86 4.22 0.80
N ALA A 170 0.68 4.54 2.07
CA ALA A 170 -0.63 4.85 2.61
C ALA A 170 -0.82 6.36 2.55
N ILE A 171 -2.02 6.81 2.16
CA ILE A 171 -2.33 8.23 1.92
C ILE A 171 -2.52 9.04 3.21
N ASP A 172 -2.54 8.36 4.36
CA ASP A 172 -2.61 8.93 5.70
C ASP A 172 -1.21 9.26 6.23
N ASP A 173 -0.27 8.31 6.18
CA ASP A 173 1.08 8.47 6.71
C ASP A 173 2.13 8.93 5.68
N ASP A 174 1.84 8.78 4.38
CA ASP A 174 2.73 9.03 3.24
C ASP A 174 4.16 8.47 3.44
N CYS A 175 4.32 7.42 4.25
CA CYS A 175 5.63 6.98 4.71
C CYS A 175 6.41 6.18 3.66
N ASN A 176 5.71 5.42 2.80
CA ASN A 176 6.31 4.58 1.76
C ASN A 176 7.46 3.69 2.31
N GLN A 177 7.24 3.05 3.47
CA GLN A 177 8.26 2.31 4.21
C GLN A 177 7.90 0.84 4.45
N THR A 178 6.62 0.54 4.69
CA THR A 178 6.18 -0.77 5.18
C THR A 178 6.62 -1.94 4.30
N GLY A 179 6.55 -1.77 2.97
CA GLY A 179 6.96 -2.82 2.03
C GLY A 179 8.46 -3.13 2.12
N GLN A 180 9.30 -2.10 2.08
CA GLN A 180 10.75 -2.25 2.15
C GLN A 180 11.21 -2.80 3.50
N MET A 181 10.58 -2.35 4.59
CA MET A 181 10.88 -2.86 5.94
C MET A 181 10.48 -4.33 6.08
N THR A 182 9.34 -4.74 5.52
CA THR A 182 8.90 -6.14 5.53
C THR A 182 9.88 -7.02 4.75
N ALA A 183 10.34 -6.57 3.59
CA ALA A 183 11.35 -7.26 2.80
C ALA A 183 12.66 -7.42 3.57
N ALA A 184 13.13 -6.36 4.24
CA ALA A 184 14.35 -6.39 5.05
C ALA A 184 14.25 -7.33 6.25
N LEU A 185 13.10 -7.38 6.95
CA LEU A 185 12.89 -8.27 8.09
C LEU A 185 12.80 -9.75 7.71
N LEU A 186 12.35 -10.03 6.49
CA LEU A 186 12.27 -11.38 5.93
C LEU A 186 13.54 -11.81 5.19
N ASP A 187 14.47 -10.88 4.95
CA ASP A 187 15.62 -11.05 4.05
C ASP A 187 15.20 -11.48 2.63
N TRP A 188 14.13 -10.86 2.12
CA TRP A 188 13.56 -11.13 0.81
C TRP A 188 13.89 -10.02 -0.19
N PRO A 189 14.06 -10.36 -1.49
CA PRO A 189 14.16 -9.35 -2.53
C PRO A 189 12.87 -8.53 -2.63
N GLN A 190 13.04 -7.25 -2.98
CA GLN A 190 11.94 -6.29 -3.12
C GLN A 190 11.81 -5.77 -4.55
N GLY A 191 10.57 -5.57 -5.00
CA GLY A 191 10.22 -4.84 -6.22
C GLY A 191 9.32 -3.67 -5.89
N THR A 192 9.91 -2.50 -5.64
CA THR A 192 9.14 -1.30 -5.30
C THR A 192 8.67 -0.53 -6.53
N PHE A 193 7.57 0.20 -6.41
CA PHE A 193 6.94 1.00 -7.47
C PHE A 193 6.64 0.20 -8.74
N ALA A 194 6.06 -1.00 -8.57
CA ALA A 194 5.78 -1.88 -9.69
C ALA A 194 4.66 -1.32 -10.57
N SER A 195 4.97 -1.11 -11.86
CA SER A 195 4.04 -0.77 -12.94
C SER A 195 3.62 -1.98 -13.76
N GLU A 196 4.41 -3.06 -13.76
CA GLU A 196 4.05 -4.33 -14.37
C GLU A 196 4.68 -5.48 -13.59
N VAL A 197 3.92 -6.55 -13.37
CA VAL A 197 4.38 -7.75 -12.67
C VAL A 197 4.10 -8.98 -13.53
N SER A 198 5.16 -9.76 -13.78
CA SER A 198 5.07 -11.03 -14.51
C SER A 198 5.86 -12.12 -13.78
N ILE A 199 5.24 -13.29 -13.60
CA ILE A 199 5.87 -14.45 -12.98
C ILE A 199 6.48 -15.31 -14.09
N GLU A 200 7.79 -15.45 -14.09
CA GLU A 200 8.59 -16.31 -14.98
C GLU A 200 9.15 -17.48 -14.15
N ALA A 201 8.39 -18.58 -14.06
CA ALA A 201 8.78 -19.78 -13.31
C ALA A 201 9.13 -19.52 -11.82
N ASP A 202 10.42 -19.48 -11.48
CA ASP A 202 10.96 -19.25 -10.12
C ASP A 202 11.30 -17.78 -9.85
N LYS A 203 11.13 -16.91 -10.85
CA LYS A 203 11.49 -15.49 -10.78
C LYS A 203 10.28 -14.61 -11.05
N LEU A 204 10.31 -13.44 -10.45
CA LEU A 204 9.38 -12.37 -10.71
C LEU A 204 10.11 -11.31 -11.54
N LYS A 205 9.57 -10.99 -12.71
CA LYS A 205 10.00 -9.85 -13.51
C LYS A 205 9.08 -8.68 -13.15
N VAL A 206 9.67 -7.62 -12.61
CA VAL A 206 8.97 -6.43 -12.15
C VAL A 206 9.49 -5.23 -12.95
N VAL A 207 8.59 -4.51 -13.60
CA VAL A 207 8.90 -3.20 -14.18
C VAL A 207 8.56 -2.16 -13.13
N ARG A 208 9.53 -1.32 -12.80
CA ARG A 208 9.47 -0.30 -11.74
C ARG A 208 9.42 1.07 -12.37
N GLU A 209 8.64 1.96 -11.79
CA GLU A 209 8.72 3.39 -12.10
C GLU A 209 9.84 4.04 -11.28
N VAL A 210 10.75 4.70 -11.98
CA VAL A 210 11.85 5.50 -11.42
C VAL A 210 11.75 6.92 -11.97
N ASP A 211 12.42 7.88 -11.34
CA ASP A 211 12.31 9.30 -11.72
C ASP A 211 12.66 9.55 -13.20
N GLY A 212 13.58 8.76 -13.76
CA GLY A 212 14.02 8.85 -15.16
C GLY A 212 13.24 7.98 -16.16
N GLY A 213 12.21 7.24 -15.73
CA GLY A 213 11.43 6.35 -16.61
C GLY A 213 11.11 5.00 -15.98
N LEU A 214 11.43 3.91 -16.68
CA LEU A 214 11.11 2.55 -16.26
C LEU A 214 12.37 1.70 -16.10
N GLU A 215 12.45 0.95 -15.00
CA GLU A 215 13.52 0.00 -14.73
C GLU A 215 12.95 -1.42 -14.66
N THR A 216 13.50 -2.36 -15.42
CA THR A 216 13.08 -3.77 -15.34
C THR A 216 14.04 -4.57 -14.49
N ILE A 217 13.54 -5.17 -13.41
CA ILE A 217 14.31 -6.04 -12.53
C ILE A 217 13.77 -7.47 -12.56
N LYS A 218 14.65 -8.44 -12.28
CA LYS A 218 14.28 -9.84 -12.07
C LYS A 218 14.68 -10.25 -10.66
N ILE A 219 13.71 -10.66 -9.86
CA ILE A 219 13.90 -11.08 -8.48
C ILE A 219 13.49 -12.54 -8.30
N LYS A 220 14.15 -13.25 -7.38
CA LYS A 220 13.78 -14.64 -7.05
C LYS A 220 12.59 -14.64 -6.08
N LEU A 221 11.71 -15.64 -6.19
CA LEU A 221 10.71 -15.89 -5.15
C LEU A 221 11.38 -16.63 -3.97
N PRO A 222 11.00 -16.35 -2.71
CA PRO A 222 9.93 -15.46 -2.28
C PRO A 222 10.31 -13.97 -2.34
N ALA A 223 9.33 -13.09 -2.58
CA ALA A 223 9.58 -11.66 -2.79
C ALA A 223 8.50 -10.75 -2.22
N VAL A 224 8.85 -9.47 -2.03
CA VAL A 224 7.91 -8.41 -1.63
C VAL A 224 7.78 -7.40 -2.76
N VAL A 225 6.55 -7.05 -3.14
CA VAL A 225 6.26 -6.09 -4.21
C VAL A 225 5.35 -4.99 -3.69
N THR A 226 5.63 -3.75 -4.10
CA THR A 226 4.73 -2.62 -3.82
C THR A 226 4.12 -2.11 -5.12
N ALA A 227 2.80 -2.06 -5.20
CA ALA A 227 2.06 -1.63 -6.38
C ALA A 227 2.04 -0.10 -6.52
N ASP A 228 2.33 0.39 -7.72
CA ASP A 228 2.13 1.79 -8.11
C ASP A 228 0.77 2.00 -8.79
N LEU A 229 0.33 3.26 -8.94
CA LEU A 229 -0.95 3.63 -9.57
C LEU A 229 -1.09 3.11 -11.01
N ARG A 230 0.03 2.94 -11.73
CA ARG A 230 0.00 2.50 -13.14
C ARG A 230 -0.11 0.99 -13.33
N LEU A 231 -0.04 0.19 -12.27
CA LEU A 231 -0.03 -1.27 -12.36
C LEU A 231 -1.31 -1.84 -12.97
N ASN A 232 -2.45 -1.37 -12.48
CA ASN A 232 -3.76 -1.82 -12.95
C ASN A 232 -4.87 -0.84 -12.59
N THR A 233 -6.04 -1.06 -13.18
CA THR A 233 -7.29 -0.43 -12.77
C THR A 233 -8.08 -1.42 -11.91
N PRO A 234 -8.31 -1.14 -10.62
CA PRO A 234 -9.08 -2.01 -9.72
C PRO A 234 -10.51 -2.22 -10.21
N ARG A 235 -11.01 -3.46 -10.12
CA ARG A 235 -12.42 -3.75 -10.46
C ARG A 235 -13.35 -3.35 -9.32
N TYR A 236 -14.58 -2.96 -9.69
CA TYR A 236 -15.64 -2.78 -8.72
C TYR A 236 -16.23 -4.12 -8.27
N ALA A 237 -16.41 -4.27 -6.95
CA ALA A 237 -17.08 -5.45 -6.40
C ALA A 237 -18.56 -5.44 -6.79
N THR A 238 -19.04 -6.55 -7.39
CA THR A 238 -20.45 -6.70 -7.75
C THR A 238 -21.30 -7.05 -6.51
N LEU A 239 -22.58 -6.65 -6.50
CA LEU A 239 -23.51 -6.95 -5.38
C LEU A 239 -23.52 -8.44 -4.96
N PRO A 240 -23.51 -9.42 -5.88
CA PRO A 240 -23.43 -10.83 -5.50
C PRO A 240 -22.14 -11.19 -4.75
N ASN A 241 -21.00 -10.58 -5.13
CA ASN A 241 -19.72 -10.84 -4.49
C ASN A 241 -19.65 -10.22 -3.10
N ILE A 242 -20.26 -9.04 -2.89
CA ILE A 242 -20.38 -8.41 -1.57
C ILE A 242 -21.16 -9.33 -0.62
N MET A 243 -22.24 -9.95 -1.09
CA MET A 243 -23.03 -10.90 -0.29
C MET A 243 -22.27 -12.20 0.02
N LYS A 244 -21.45 -12.69 -0.92
CA LYS A 244 -20.56 -13.84 -0.68
C LYS A 244 -19.43 -13.49 0.29
N ALA A 245 -18.89 -12.27 0.22
CA ALA A 245 -17.82 -11.81 1.10
C ALA A 245 -18.24 -11.80 2.57
N LYS A 246 -19.50 -11.46 2.88
CA LYS A 246 -20.04 -11.56 4.25
C LYS A 246 -20.01 -12.97 4.84
N LYS A 247 -20.00 -14.02 4.00
CA LYS A 247 -19.94 -15.43 4.43
C LYS A 247 -18.51 -15.95 4.57
N LYS A 248 -17.52 -15.28 3.98
CA LYS A 248 -16.11 -15.68 4.05
C LYS A 248 -15.58 -15.41 5.47
N LYS A 249 -14.75 -16.32 5.97
CA LYS A 249 -14.21 -16.23 7.33
C LYS A 249 -13.11 -15.16 7.39
N ILE A 250 -13.13 -14.39 8.48
CA ILE A 250 -12.06 -13.47 8.86
C ILE A 250 -11.46 -14.04 10.15
N GLU A 251 -10.18 -14.40 10.13
CA GLU A 251 -9.43 -14.83 11.30
C GLU A 251 -9.02 -13.58 12.10
N ASN A 252 -9.34 -13.53 13.39
CA ASN A 252 -8.86 -12.47 14.27
C ASN A 252 -7.60 -12.97 14.99
N VAL A 253 -6.52 -12.19 14.92
CA VAL A 253 -5.23 -12.50 15.54
C VAL A 253 -4.78 -11.30 16.35
N LYS A 254 -4.14 -11.50 17.49
CA LYS A 254 -3.51 -10.39 18.24
C LYS A 254 -2.01 -10.34 17.95
N PRO A 255 -1.37 -9.16 18.00
CA PRO A 255 0.08 -9.05 17.86
C PRO A 255 0.86 -9.92 18.86
N ALA A 256 0.31 -10.09 20.07
CA ALA A 256 0.88 -10.96 21.10
C ALA A 256 0.95 -12.44 20.66
N ASP A 257 -0.05 -12.91 19.91
CA ASP A 257 -0.08 -14.30 19.40
C ASP A 257 1.00 -14.54 18.32
N LEU A 258 1.47 -13.45 17.69
CA LEU A 258 2.54 -13.47 16.70
C LEU A 258 3.93 -13.26 17.33
N GLY A 259 4.00 -13.03 18.64
CA GLY A 259 5.25 -12.72 19.35
C GLY A 259 5.87 -11.37 18.95
N VAL A 260 5.05 -10.42 18.48
CA VAL A 260 5.51 -9.12 18.00
C VAL A 260 5.28 -8.04 19.04
N ASP A 261 6.37 -7.35 19.40
CA ASP A 261 6.30 -6.12 20.19
C ASP A 261 5.91 -4.92 19.31
N VAL A 262 4.79 -4.31 19.69
CA VAL A 262 4.15 -3.16 19.02
C VAL A 262 4.64 -1.82 19.61
N SER A 263 5.57 -1.84 20.58
CA SER A 263 6.11 -0.61 21.17
C SER A 263 6.65 0.35 20.10
N SER A 264 6.23 1.62 20.19
CA SER A 264 6.73 2.67 19.33
C SER A 264 7.99 3.30 19.91
N ARG A 265 8.93 3.62 19.01
CA ARG A 265 10.12 4.43 19.32
C ARG A 265 9.97 5.88 18.86
N LEU A 266 8.82 6.21 18.31
CA LEU A 266 8.49 7.53 17.78
C LEU A 266 7.31 8.10 18.57
N GLU A 267 7.41 9.38 18.87
CA GLU A 267 6.37 10.15 19.55
C GLU A 267 6.03 11.37 18.68
N VAL A 268 4.75 11.54 18.37
CA VAL A 268 4.25 12.71 17.62
C VAL A 268 3.99 13.83 18.60
N LEU A 269 4.83 14.86 18.57
CA LEU A 269 4.72 16.00 19.50
C LEU A 269 3.61 16.98 19.12
N LYS A 270 3.42 17.22 17.82
CA LYS A 270 2.49 18.23 17.33
C LYS A 270 2.10 18.00 15.87
N VAL A 271 0.84 18.26 15.54
CA VAL A 271 0.29 18.31 14.18
C VAL A 271 -0.28 19.71 13.92
N ASP A 272 0.19 20.38 12.87
CA ASP A 272 -0.20 21.74 12.48
C ASP A 272 -0.71 21.78 11.04
N GLU A 273 -1.62 22.70 10.76
CA GLU A 273 -2.01 22.99 9.38
C GLU A 273 -0.84 23.64 8.61
N PRO A 274 -0.68 23.32 7.31
CA PRO A 274 0.30 24.00 6.48
C PRO A 274 -0.05 25.50 6.38
N PRO A 275 0.96 26.37 6.17
CA PRO A 275 0.72 27.80 6.03
C PRO A 275 -0.23 28.07 4.86
N GLN A 276 -1.31 28.80 5.13
CA GLN A 276 -2.27 29.15 4.08
C GLN A 276 -1.57 30.00 3.01
N ARG A 277 -1.71 29.59 1.75
CA ARG A 277 -1.15 30.32 0.61
C ARG A 277 -1.82 31.68 0.52
N GLN A 278 -1.03 32.75 0.42
CA GLN A 278 -1.54 34.09 0.18
C GLN A 278 -2.35 34.14 -1.13
N ALA A 279 -3.42 34.93 -1.14
CA ALA A 279 -4.25 35.09 -2.32
C ALA A 279 -3.41 35.60 -3.50
N GLY A 280 -3.52 34.91 -4.64
CA GLY A 280 -2.85 35.31 -5.87
C GLY A 280 -3.54 36.49 -6.55
N VAL A 281 -2.81 37.15 -7.46
CA VAL A 281 -3.35 38.21 -8.33
C VAL A 281 -3.70 37.60 -9.69
N LYS A 282 -4.88 37.95 -10.22
CA LYS A 282 -5.26 37.62 -11.60
C LYS A 282 -4.83 38.76 -12.51
N VAL A 283 -4.22 38.44 -13.64
CA VAL A 283 -3.78 39.41 -14.65
C VAL A 283 -4.51 39.14 -15.97
N GLU A 284 -4.81 40.19 -16.73
CA GLU A 284 -5.61 40.10 -17.96
C GLU A 284 -4.77 39.80 -19.19
N THR A 285 -3.49 40.21 -19.20
CA THR A 285 -2.61 40.08 -20.36
C THR A 285 -1.31 39.32 -20.04
N VAL A 286 -0.73 38.72 -21.08
CA VAL A 286 0.57 38.04 -20.99
C VAL A 286 1.69 39.03 -20.64
N ASN A 287 1.61 40.26 -21.14
CA ASN A 287 2.60 41.30 -20.85
C ASN A 287 2.61 41.68 -19.36
N ASP A 288 1.43 41.80 -18.74
CA ASP A 288 1.32 42.06 -17.31
C ASP A 288 1.84 40.89 -16.47
N LEU A 289 1.61 39.66 -16.91
CA LEU A 289 2.16 38.47 -16.25
C LEU A 289 3.70 38.50 -16.28
N VAL A 290 4.29 38.71 -17.45
CA VAL A 290 5.75 38.79 -17.60
C VAL A 290 6.32 39.97 -16.80
N GLY A 291 5.64 41.12 -16.80
CA GLY A 291 6.00 42.27 -15.97
C GLY A 291 6.04 41.91 -14.48
N LYS A 292 4.97 41.29 -13.96
CA LYS A 292 4.88 40.87 -12.55
C LYS A 292 5.91 39.80 -12.18
N LEU A 293 6.23 38.90 -13.10
CA LEU A 293 7.26 37.86 -12.86
C LEU A 293 8.67 38.45 -12.84
N LYS A 294 8.96 39.44 -13.68
CA LYS A 294 10.23 40.21 -13.65
C LYS A 294 10.35 41.03 -12.37
N GLU A 295 9.29 41.73 -11.96
CA GLU A 295 9.23 42.44 -10.68
C GLU A 295 9.49 41.50 -9.48
N ALA A 296 9.00 40.26 -9.56
CA ALA A 296 9.21 39.24 -8.54
C ALA A 296 10.56 38.49 -8.65
N GLY A 297 11.40 38.83 -9.63
CA GLY A 297 12.71 38.18 -9.84
C GLY A 297 12.64 36.69 -10.16
N ARG A 298 11.53 36.23 -10.74
CA ARG A 298 11.31 34.81 -11.11
C ARG A 298 11.71 34.50 -12.55
N ILE A 299 11.87 35.55 -13.37
CA ILE A 299 12.37 35.54 -14.75
C ILE A 299 13.20 36.80 -15.01
#